data_AF-A0ABD2AU17-F1
#
_entry.id   AF-A0ABD2AU17-F1
#
_cell.length_a   1.000
_cell.length_b   1.000
_cell.length_c   1.000
_cell.angle_alpha   90.00
_cell.angle_beta   90.00
_cell.angle_gamma   90.00
#
_symmetry.space_group_name_H-M   'P 1'
#
loop_
_entity.id
_entity.type
_entity.pdbx_description
1 polymer ?
#
loop_
_entity_poly.entity_id
_entity_poly.type
_entity_poly.pdbx_seq_one_letter_code
_entity_poly.pdbx_strand_id
1 'polypeptide(L)'
;MTQSKEVAEELYECYTNTATNIVLYFQDKEKLINDLKDVVQKNCEIDIKLSMIQEIKEDILNQYNDSKITEKSIQKIIKDYEKAVSKMNINVSTNERLLEFNRQLEALLSDINKNQDSERSNNDEELQLSGSINVIDPISKTRIKDPVKNIICGHTYDRENIMALCPMVGCKNKEYIDIANLQTDVVMKAYLQRNPV
;
A
#
# COMPACT_ATOMS: atom_id res chain seq x y z
N MET A 1 -15.32 -4.93 13.24
CA MET A 1 -13.84 -4.86 13.22
C MET A 1 -13.40 -3.92 14.33
N THR A 2 -12.30 -4.20 15.04
CA THR A 2 -11.81 -3.32 16.11
C THR A 2 -11.22 -2.04 15.50
N GLN A 3 -11.46 -0.88 16.13
CA GLN A 3 -10.96 0.45 15.71
C GLN A 3 -9.44 0.47 15.41
N SER A 4 -8.66 -0.38 16.08
CA SER A 4 -7.22 -0.53 15.85
C SER A 4 -6.84 -1.14 14.50
N LYS A 5 -7.70 -1.95 13.87
CA LYS A 5 -7.43 -2.53 12.54
C LYS A 5 -7.70 -1.52 11.43
N GLU A 6 -8.76 -0.73 11.58
CA GLU A 6 -9.15 0.31 10.63
C GLU A 6 -8.06 1.40 10.51
N VAL A 7 -7.54 1.89 11.64
CA VAL A 7 -6.42 2.84 11.66
C VAL A 7 -5.16 2.28 10.99
N ALA A 8 -4.91 0.98 11.12
CA ALA A 8 -3.74 0.36 10.51
C ALA A 8 -3.85 0.23 8.98
N GLU A 9 -5.06 0.03 8.46
CA GLU A 9 -5.35 0.00 7.02
C GLU A 9 -5.23 1.41 6.41
N GLU A 10 -5.78 2.42 7.07
CA GLU A 10 -5.67 3.83 6.65
C GLU A 10 -4.21 4.30 6.59
N LEU A 11 -3.40 3.96 7.60
CA LEU A 11 -1.97 4.26 7.61
C LEU A 11 -1.25 3.58 6.45
N TYR A 12 -1.59 2.32 6.17
CA TYR A 12 -1.00 1.58 5.07
C TYR A 12 -1.32 2.22 3.71
N GLU A 13 -2.56 2.62 3.49
CA GLU A 13 -2.96 3.36 2.29
C GLU A 13 -2.23 4.72 2.17
N CYS A 14 -2.03 5.41 3.29
CA CYS A 14 -1.27 6.66 3.31
C CYS A 14 0.19 6.43 2.87
N TYR A 15 0.83 5.35 3.33
CA TYR A 15 2.21 5.02 2.93
C TYR A 15 2.33 4.73 1.44
N THR A 16 1.42 3.94 0.87
CA THR A 16 1.45 3.59 -0.57
C THR A 16 1.17 4.81 -1.46
N ASN A 17 0.24 5.67 -1.06
CA ASN A 17 -0.03 6.94 -1.73
C ASN A 17 1.15 7.91 -1.64
N THR A 18 1.82 7.97 -0.48
CA THR A 18 3.01 8.81 -0.29
C THR A 18 4.18 8.31 -1.13
N ALA A 19 4.44 7.01 -1.14
CA ALA A 19 5.45 6.39 -2.01
C ALA A 19 5.19 6.72 -3.48
N THR A 20 3.93 6.57 -3.91
CA THR A 20 3.48 6.97 -5.24
C THR A 20 3.83 8.42 -5.57
N ASN A 21 3.47 9.35 -4.70
CA ASN A 21 3.72 10.77 -4.90
C ASN A 21 5.22 11.08 -4.94
N ILE A 22 6.03 10.47 -4.08
CA ILE A 22 7.49 10.64 -4.07
C ILE A 22 8.07 10.23 -5.42
N VAL A 23 7.73 9.03 -5.91
CA VAL A 23 8.32 8.51 -7.14
C VAL A 23 7.86 9.31 -8.37
N LEU A 24 6.64 9.86 -8.36
CA LEU A 24 6.09 10.63 -9.47
C LEU A 24 6.57 12.08 -9.52
N TYR A 25 6.70 12.76 -8.38
CA TYR A 25 6.85 14.22 -8.36
C TYR A 25 8.23 14.72 -7.94
N PHE A 26 9.07 13.88 -7.33
CA PHE A 26 10.37 14.30 -6.79
C PHE A 26 11.53 13.77 -7.64
N GLN A 27 12.46 14.67 -7.98
CA GLN A 27 13.68 14.28 -8.71
C GLN A 27 14.67 13.55 -7.79
N ASP A 28 14.92 14.06 -6.58
CA ASP A 28 15.75 13.40 -5.55
C ASP A 28 14.91 12.47 -4.66
N LYS A 29 14.37 11.42 -5.28
CA LYS A 29 13.44 10.48 -4.63
C LYS A 29 14.10 9.47 -3.70
N GLU A 30 15.37 9.14 -3.86
CA GLU A 30 16.04 8.08 -3.08
C GLU A 30 16.00 8.32 -1.57
N LYS A 31 16.36 9.54 -1.14
CA LYS A 31 16.34 9.89 0.29
C LYS A 31 14.93 9.82 0.86
N LEU A 32 13.95 10.42 0.17
CA LEU A 32 12.55 10.42 0.61
C LEU A 32 11.95 9.01 0.66
N ILE A 33 12.33 8.15 -0.27
CA ILE A 33 11.92 6.74 -0.27
C ILE A 33 12.51 6.00 0.93
N ASN A 34 13.79 6.22 1.25
CA ASN A 34 14.41 5.61 2.42
C ASN A 34 13.79 6.12 3.72
N ASP A 35 13.55 7.43 3.83
CA ASP A 35 12.86 8.03 4.98
C ASP A 35 11.45 7.42 5.15
N LEU A 36 10.72 7.21 4.05
CA LEU A 36 9.40 6.57 4.09
C LEU A 36 9.50 5.09 4.52
N LYS A 37 10.47 4.33 3.99
CA LYS A 37 10.71 2.94 4.41
C LYS A 37 10.96 2.84 5.91
N ASP A 38 11.76 3.74 6.45
CA ASP A 38 12.05 3.80 7.89
C ASP A 38 10.79 4.07 8.72
N VAL A 39 9.91 4.96 8.25
CA VAL A 39 8.63 5.25 8.92
C VAL A 39 7.72 4.02 8.92
N VAL A 40 7.58 3.34 7.77
CA VAL A 40 6.77 2.12 7.66
C VAL A 40 7.31 1.03 8.58
N GLN A 41 8.63 0.81 8.58
CA GLN A 41 9.26 -0.17 9.45
C GLN A 41 9.00 0.14 10.94
N LYS A 42 9.22 1.38 11.38
CA LYS A 42 8.96 1.80 12.77
C LYS A 42 7.50 1.60 13.17
N ASN A 43 6.57 1.87 12.25
CA ASN A 43 5.15 1.64 12.51
C ASN A 43 4.86 0.14 12.70
N CYS A 44 5.42 -0.72 11.85
CA CYS A 44 5.33 -2.18 12.04
C CYS A 44 5.93 -2.63 13.38
N GLU A 45 7.05 -2.04 13.82
CA GLU A 45 7.64 -2.33 15.14
C GLU A 45 6.70 -1.96 16.28
N ILE A 46 6.01 -0.82 16.19
CA ILE A 46 5.05 -0.36 17.18
C ILE A 46 3.84 -1.30 17.22
N ASP A 47 3.31 -1.71 16.08
CA ASP A 47 2.17 -2.64 16.00
C ASP A 47 2.48 -3.99 16.67
N ILE A 48 3.69 -4.52 16.43
CA ILE A 48 4.14 -5.76 17.09
C ILE A 48 4.28 -5.53 18.60
N LYS A 49 4.89 -4.42 19.03
CA LYS A 49 5.00 -4.09 20.47
C LYS A 49 3.64 -4.02 21.15
N LEU A 50 2.68 -3.34 20.53
CA LEU A 50 1.33 -3.20 21.07
C LEU A 50 0.66 -4.57 21.21
N SER A 51 0.80 -5.44 20.21
CA SER A 51 0.27 -6.80 20.25
C SER A 51 0.88 -7.61 21.39
N MET A 52 2.21 -7.59 21.54
CA MET A 52 2.91 -8.27 22.64
C MET A 52 2.55 -7.72 24.02
N ILE A 53 2.39 -6.39 24.15
CA ILE A 53 1.94 -5.75 25.40
C ILE A 53 0.54 -6.25 25.76
N GLN A 54 -0.34 -6.38 24.77
CA GLN A 54 -1.68 -6.85 24.97
C GLN A 54 -1.69 -8.32 25.43
N GLU A 55 -0.88 -9.18 24.82
CA GLU A 55 -0.71 -10.57 25.27
C GLU A 55 -0.18 -10.65 26.71
N ILE A 56 0.86 -9.89 27.04
CA ILE A 56 1.43 -9.85 28.39
C ILE A 56 0.40 -9.39 29.42
N LYS A 57 -0.41 -8.39 29.07
CA LYS A 57 -1.49 -7.91 29.93
C LYS A 57 -2.50 -9.03 30.18
N GLU A 58 -2.95 -9.74 29.15
CA GLU A 58 -3.91 -10.83 29.30
C GLU A 58 -3.32 -12.00 30.10
N ASP A 59 -2.05 -12.37 29.87
CA ASP A 59 -1.35 -13.40 30.65
C ASP A 59 -1.28 -13.07 32.14
N ILE A 60 -0.97 -11.82 32.47
CA ILE A 60 -0.93 -11.36 33.86
C ILE A 60 -2.34 -11.33 34.45
N LEU A 61 -3.34 -10.85 33.73
CA LEU A 61 -4.72 -10.88 34.22
C LEU A 61 -5.17 -12.32 34.54
N ASN A 62 -4.85 -13.28 33.66
CA ASN A 62 -5.15 -14.69 33.86
C ASN A 62 -4.40 -15.29 35.07
N GLN A 63 -3.14 -14.93 35.30
CA GLN A 63 -2.36 -15.41 36.44
C GLN A 63 -2.92 -14.98 37.80
N TYR A 64 -3.60 -13.83 37.86
CA TYR A 64 -4.09 -13.25 39.11
C TYR A 64 -5.63 -13.29 39.26
N ASN A 65 -6.34 -13.88 38.29
CA ASN A 65 -7.81 -13.84 38.20
C ASN A 65 -8.53 -14.45 39.43
N ASP A 66 -7.94 -15.47 40.06
CA ASP A 66 -8.51 -16.18 41.22
C ASP A 66 -7.93 -15.73 42.58
N SER A 67 -7.00 -14.78 42.58
CA SER A 67 -6.32 -14.33 43.80
C SER A 67 -7.04 -13.15 44.45
N LYS A 68 -7.25 -13.19 45.77
CA LYS A 68 -7.68 -11.99 46.52
C LYS A 68 -6.58 -10.93 46.39
N ILE A 69 -6.85 -9.88 45.62
CA ILE A 69 -5.86 -8.83 45.35
C ILE A 69 -5.56 -8.08 46.65
N THR A 70 -4.27 -8.06 47.01
CA THR A 70 -3.73 -7.31 48.14
C THR A 70 -2.68 -6.31 47.65
N GLU A 71 -2.25 -5.37 48.48
CA GLU A 71 -1.19 -4.41 48.13
C GLU A 71 0.12 -5.10 47.70
N LYS A 72 0.51 -6.20 48.38
CA LYS A 72 1.66 -7.02 47.97
C LYS A 72 1.44 -7.68 46.60
N SER A 73 0.21 -8.08 46.30
CA SER A 73 -0.15 -8.64 44.98
C SER A 73 0.00 -7.59 43.87
N ILE A 74 -0.42 -6.34 44.13
CA ILE A 74 -0.28 -5.22 43.17
C ILE A 74 1.20 -4.95 42.86
N GLN A 75 2.06 -4.88 43.88
CA GLN A 75 3.50 -4.68 43.66
C GLN A 75 4.12 -5.82 42.83
N LYS A 76 3.64 -7.05 43.02
CA LYS A 76 4.11 -8.21 42.25
C LYS A 76 3.63 -8.14 40.80
N ILE A 77 2.36 -7.79 40.57
CA ILE A 77 1.79 -7.58 39.22
C ILE A 77 2.60 -6.55 38.42
N ILE A 78 2.92 -5.41 39.03
CA ILE A 78 3.71 -4.35 38.37
C ILE A 78 5.10 -4.88 38.00
N LYS A 79 5.80 -5.54 38.92
CA LYS A 79 7.13 -6.11 38.66
C LYS A 79 7.12 -7.18 37.57
N ASP A 80 6.10 -8.04 37.57
CA ASP A 80 5.95 -9.09 36.56
C ASP A 80 5.68 -8.48 35.17
N TYR A 81 4.85 -7.43 35.11
CA TYR A 81 4.60 -6.64 33.89
C TYR A 81 5.87 -5.99 33.37
N GLU A 82 6.57 -5.20 34.20
CA GLU A 82 7.82 -4.53 33.81
C GLU A 82 8.85 -5.53 33.30
N LYS A 83 9.02 -6.65 34.00
CA LYS A 83 9.95 -7.71 33.59
C LYS A 83 9.57 -8.35 32.25
N ALA A 84 8.28 -8.57 32.01
CA ALA A 84 7.80 -9.14 30.75
C ALA A 84 8.02 -8.16 29.59
N VAL A 85 7.67 -6.89 29.78
CA VAL A 85 7.89 -5.81 28.80
C VAL A 85 9.37 -5.65 28.48
N SER A 86 10.24 -5.70 29.49
CA SER A 86 11.70 -5.56 29.32
C SER A 86 12.33 -6.67 28.47
N LYS A 87 11.67 -7.82 28.35
CA LYS A 87 12.16 -9.00 27.64
C LYS A 87 11.61 -9.11 26.22
N MET A 88 10.78 -8.17 25.77
CA MET A 88 10.25 -8.18 24.42
C MET A 88 11.38 -8.13 23.40
N ASN A 89 11.35 -9.08 22.46
CA ASN A 89 12.20 -9.06 21.29
C ASN A 89 11.32 -8.84 20.06
N ILE A 90 11.51 -7.71 19.38
CA ILE A 90 10.73 -7.36 18.19
C ILE A 90 11.50 -7.79 16.95
N ASN A 91 10.84 -8.58 16.09
CA ASN A 91 11.34 -8.90 14.76
C ASN A 91 10.31 -8.46 13.72
N VAL A 92 10.63 -7.41 12.97
CA VAL A 92 9.79 -6.92 11.86
C VAL A 92 10.10 -7.55 10.51
N SER A 93 11.17 -8.34 10.40
CA SER A 93 11.65 -8.90 9.13
C SER A 93 10.63 -9.81 8.44
N THR A 94 9.72 -10.40 9.22
CA THR A 94 8.66 -11.30 8.73
C THR A 94 7.29 -10.64 8.71
N ASN A 95 7.19 -9.33 8.95
CA ASN A 95 5.93 -8.62 8.98
C ASN A 95 5.35 -8.54 7.56
N GLU A 96 4.16 -9.12 7.36
CA GLU A 96 3.51 -9.21 6.04
C GLU A 96 3.27 -7.84 5.40
N ARG A 97 2.88 -6.82 6.18
CA ARG A 97 2.63 -5.48 5.65
C ARG A 97 3.90 -4.80 5.19
N LEU A 98 4.99 -4.94 5.95
CA LEU A 98 6.29 -4.40 5.55
C LEU A 98 6.80 -5.06 4.26
N LEU A 99 6.65 -6.38 4.15
CA LEU A 99 7.02 -7.13 2.94
C LEU A 99 6.19 -6.69 1.73
N GLU A 100 4.88 -6.56 1.91
CA GLU A 100 3.98 -6.13 0.83
C GLU A 100 4.26 -4.69 0.40
N PHE A 101 4.51 -3.78 1.34
CA PHE A 101 4.89 -2.40 1.03
C PHE A 101 6.17 -2.34 0.20
N ASN A 102 7.20 -3.08 0.61
CA ASN A 102 8.46 -3.15 -0.13
C ASN A 102 8.26 -3.69 -1.54
N ARG A 103 7.45 -4.76 -1.70
CA ARG A 103 7.11 -5.34 -3.01
C ARG A 103 6.42 -4.33 -3.93
N GLN A 104 5.43 -3.61 -3.41
CA GLN A 104 4.70 -2.60 -4.18
C GLN A 104 5.60 -1.43 -4.61
N LEU A 105 6.46 -0.99 -3.70
CA LEU A 105 7.43 0.08 -3.96
C LEU A 105 8.47 -0.32 -5.02
N GLU A 106 8.97 -1.56 -4.96
CA GLU A 106 9.89 -2.09 -5.98
C GLU A 106 9.23 -2.17 -7.36
N ALA A 107 7.98 -2.63 -7.43
CA ALA A 107 7.21 -2.67 -8.67
C ALA A 107 7.05 -1.26 -9.26
N LEU A 108 6.66 -0.28 -8.43
CA LEU A 108 6.50 1.12 -8.82
C LEU A 108 7.80 1.72 -9.38
N LEU A 109 8.94 1.43 -8.74
CA LEU A 109 10.25 1.90 -9.20
C LEU A 109 10.66 1.23 -10.52
N SER A 110 10.41 -0.07 -10.67
CA SER A 110 10.73 -0.82 -11.90
C SER A 110 9.93 -0.32 -13.10
N ASP A 111 8.64 -0.06 -12.93
CA ASP A 111 7.77 0.39 -14.02
C ASP A 111 8.15 1.79 -14.52
N ILE A 112 8.61 2.67 -13.64
CA ILE A 112 9.06 4.01 -14.03
C ILE A 112 10.41 3.97 -14.76
N ASN A 113 11.33 3.12 -14.32
CA ASN A 113 12.62 2.97 -15.01
C ASN A 113 12.46 2.40 -16.43
N LYS A 114 11.56 1.43 -16.62
CA LYS A 114 11.24 0.88 -17.96
C LYS A 114 10.67 1.93 -18.91
N ASN A 115 9.84 2.85 -18.39
CA ASN A 115 9.28 3.95 -19.19
C ASN A 115 10.31 5.05 -19.47
N GLN A 116 11.33 5.22 -18.63
CA GLN A 116 12.42 6.20 -18.85
C GLN A 116 13.48 5.69 -19.84
N ASP A 117 13.79 4.39 -19.87
CA ASP A 117 14.73 3.82 -20.83
C ASP A 117 14.18 3.80 -22.27
N SER A 118 12.85 3.71 -22.44
CA SER A 118 12.21 3.87 -23.75
C SER A 118 12.25 5.30 -24.30
N GLU A 119 12.50 6.31 -23.46
CA GLU A 119 12.60 7.71 -23.91
C GLU A 119 14.04 8.15 -24.23
N ARG A 120 15.07 7.37 -23.85
CA ARG A 120 16.49 7.74 -24.03
C ARG A 120 17.17 7.12 -25.25
N SER A 121 16.49 6.27 -26.01
CA SER A 121 17.07 5.55 -27.15
C SER A 121 16.55 5.97 -28.53
N ASN A 122 16.14 7.23 -28.71
CA ASN A 122 15.76 7.75 -30.03
C ASN A 122 16.59 9.00 -30.40
N ASN A 123 17.84 8.78 -30.80
CA ASN A 123 18.48 9.60 -31.82
C ASN A 123 18.61 8.73 -33.07
N ASP A 124 18.01 9.23 -34.16
CA ASP A 124 18.12 8.76 -35.54
C ASP A 124 17.59 7.34 -35.82
N GLU A 125 16.29 7.24 -36.10
CA GLU A 125 15.78 6.84 -37.42
C GLU A 125 14.25 6.74 -37.39
N GLU A 126 13.66 7.11 -38.52
CA GLU A 126 12.24 7.31 -38.79
C GLU A 126 11.41 6.03 -38.63
N LEU A 127 10.88 5.79 -37.42
CA LEU A 127 9.78 4.86 -37.17
C LEU A 127 8.90 5.43 -36.06
N GLN A 128 7.92 6.25 -36.45
CA GLN A 128 6.84 6.69 -35.57
C GLN A 128 5.98 5.50 -35.12
N LEU A 129 6.38 4.87 -34.01
CA LEU A 129 5.44 4.19 -33.13
C LEU A 129 4.92 5.22 -32.12
N SER A 130 3.87 5.93 -32.52
CA SER A 130 3.09 6.81 -31.65
C SER A 130 2.36 5.99 -30.58
N GLY A 131 3.07 5.65 -29.50
CA GLY A 131 2.49 5.06 -28.30
C GLY A 131 1.79 6.11 -27.44
N SER A 132 0.74 6.74 -27.96
CA SER A 132 -0.08 7.66 -27.17
C SER A 132 -0.82 6.88 -26.07
N ILE A 133 -0.61 7.22 -24.80
CA ILE A 133 -1.40 6.71 -23.68
C ILE A 133 -2.88 7.04 -23.97
N ASN A 134 -3.72 6.00 -24.11
CA ASN A 134 -5.13 6.18 -24.40
C ASN A 134 -5.87 6.69 -23.14
N VAL A 135 -6.10 8.00 -23.10
CA VAL A 135 -6.83 8.68 -22.02
C VAL A 135 -8.35 8.59 -22.13
N ILE A 136 -8.87 7.91 -23.16
CA ILE A 136 -10.30 7.76 -23.39
C ILE A 136 -10.79 6.49 -22.70
N ASP A 137 -11.76 6.66 -21.82
CA ASP A 137 -12.44 5.58 -21.12
C ASP A 137 -13.11 4.65 -22.14
N PRO A 138 -12.78 3.35 -22.15
CA PRO A 138 -13.37 2.42 -23.11
C PRO A 138 -14.89 2.23 -22.90
N ILE A 139 -15.45 2.62 -21.75
CA ILE A 139 -16.89 2.52 -21.45
C ILE A 139 -17.63 3.78 -21.89
N SER A 140 -17.35 4.94 -21.26
CA SER A 140 -18.06 6.19 -21.57
C SER A 140 -17.61 6.87 -22.86
N LYS A 141 -16.46 6.47 -23.43
CA LYS A 141 -15.81 7.14 -24.58
C LYS A 141 -15.45 8.61 -24.30
N THR A 142 -15.37 8.99 -23.03
CA THR A 142 -14.94 10.32 -22.59
C THR A 142 -13.53 10.26 -22.00
N ARG A 143 -12.88 11.41 -21.81
CA ARG A 143 -11.58 11.47 -21.14
C ARG A 143 -11.73 11.00 -19.70
N ILE A 144 -10.89 10.05 -19.28
CA ILE A 144 -10.88 9.52 -17.92
C ILE A 144 -10.56 10.65 -16.92
N LYS A 145 -11.31 10.69 -15.81
CA LYS A 145 -11.13 11.64 -14.71
C LYS A 145 -10.56 10.96 -13.47
N ASP A 146 -11.13 9.83 -13.06
CA ASP A 146 -10.62 9.02 -11.95
C ASP A 146 -10.24 7.60 -12.43
N PRO A 147 -8.98 7.41 -12.87
CA PRO A 147 -8.60 6.18 -13.53
C PRO A 147 -8.41 5.03 -12.52
N VAL A 148 -9.02 3.89 -12.82
CA VAL A 148 -8.86 2.64 -12.06
C VAL A 148 -8.52 1.48 -12.99
N LYS A 149 -7.58 0.65 -12.58
CA LYS A 149 -7.09 -0.54 -13.28
C LYS A 149 -7.68 -1.79 -12.65
N ASN A 150 -8.19 -2.69 -13.48
CA ASN A 150 -8.54 -4.04 -13.04
C ASN A 150 -7.29 -4.91 -12.96
N ILE A 151 -6.98 -5.44 -11.78
CA ILE A 151 -5.76 -6.23 -11.53
C ILE A 151 -5.74 -7.57 -12.30
N ILE A 152 -6.90 -8.08 -12.72
CA ILE A 152 -7.02 -9.36 -13.44
C ILE A 152 -6.61 -9.21 -14.92
N CYS A 153 -7.03 -8.12 -15.57
CA CYS A 153 -6.81 -7.93 -17.01
C CYS A 153 -5.88 -6.75 -17.36
N GLY A 154 -5.54 -5.90 -16.39
CA GLY A 154 -4.63 -4.77 -16.56
C GLY A 154 -5.22 -3.55 -17.27
N HIS A 155 -6.51 -3.56 -17.62
CA HIS A 155 -7.16 -2.46 -18.32
C HIS A 155 -7.66 -1.37 -17.37
N THR A 156 -7.65 -0.14 -17.87
CA THR A 156 -7.97 1.07 -17.12
C THR A 156 -9.29 1.68 -17.57
N TYR A 157 -10.07 2.15 -16.61
CA TYR A 157 -11.42 2.70 -16.76
C TYR A 157 -11.56 3.97 -15.95
N ASP A 158 -12.62 4.73 -16.22
CA ASP A 158 -13.09 5.73 -15.26
C ASP A 158 -13.92 5.06 -14.16
N ARG A 159 -13.62 5.35 -12.89
CA ARG A 159 -14.28 4.75 -11.72
C ARG A 159 -15.81 4.86 -11.78
N GLU A 160 -16.35 5.98 -12.24
CA GLU A 160 -17.80 6.22 -12.23
C GLU A 160 -18.56 5.35 -13.24
N ASN A 161 -17.87 4.83 -14.27
CA ASN A 161 -18.50 4.18 -15.42
C ASN A 161 -18.45 2.65 -15.37
N ILE A 162 -17.99 2.05 -14.28
CA ILE A 162 -17.77 0.61 -14.19
C ILE A 162 -19.08 -0.10 -13.88
N MET A 163 -19.74 -0.58 -14.92
CA MET A 163 -21.00 -1.33 -14.79
C MET A 163 -21.07 -2.61 -15.63
N ALA A 164 -19.94 -3.14 -16.11
CA ALA A 164 -19.95 -4.22 -17.10
C ALA A 164 -18.76 -5.18 -17.04
N LEU A 165 -18.80 -6.17 -17.93
CA LEU A 165 -17.66 -6.97 -18.38
C LEU A 165 -16.57 -6.06 -18.98
N CYS A 166 -15.33 -6.54 -19.01
CA CYS A 166 -14.24 -5.82 -19.65
C CYS A 166 -14.56 -5.50 -21.12
N PRO A 167 -14.65 -4.21 -21.52
CA PRO A 167 -15.06 -3.80 -22.87
C PRO A 167 -13.97 -4.00 -23.95
N MET A 168 -12.75 -4.35 -23.55
CA MET A 168 -11.64 -4.57 -24.48
C MET A 168 -11.83 -5.85 -25.28
N VAL A 169 -11.89 -5.71 -26.61
CA VAL A 169 -12.00 -6.83 -27.55
C VAL A 169 -10.80 -7.77 -27.36
N GLY A 170 -11.08 -9.06 -27.16
CA GLY A 170 -10.04 -10.08 -26.94
C GLY A 170 -9.54 -10.18 -25.50
N CYS A 171 -10.14 -9.45 -24.55
CA CYS A 171 -9.82 -9.65 -23.13
C CYS A 171 -10.14 -11.08 -22.69
N LYS A 172 -9.18 -11.69 -21.97
CA LYS A 172 -9.32 -13.04 -21.42
C LYS A 172 -10.23 -13.09 -20.18
N ASN A 173 -10.37 -11.96 -19.48
CA ASN A 173 -11.26 -11.86 -18.34
C ASN A 173 -12.71 -11.69 -18.84
N LYS A 174 -13.49 -12.77 -18.72
CA LYS A 174 -14.90 -12.84 -19.12
C LYS A 174 -15.86 -12.68 -17.94
N GLU A 175 -15.35 -12.49 -16.74
CA GLU A 175 -16.15 -12.24 -15.55
C GLU A 175 -16.51 -10.76 -15.43
N TYR A 176 -17.57 -10.48 -14.68
CA TYR A 176 -17.92 -9.11 -14.33
C TYR A 176 -16.78 -8.45 -13.57
N ILE A 177 -16.57 -7.16 -13.83
CA ILE A 177 -15.57 -6.39 -13.09
C ILE A 177 -16.05 -6.26 -11.65
N ASP A 178 -15.33 -6.92 -10.75
CA ASP A 178 -15.53 -6.79 -9.31
C ASP A 178 -14.77 -5.56 -8.80
N ILE A 179 -15.44 -4.74 -7.98
CA ILE A 179 -14.88 -3.54 -7.36
C ILE A 179 -13.69 -3.90 -6.47
N ALA A 180 -13.69 -5.07 -5.82
CA ALA A 180 -12.57 -5.54 -5.02
C ALA A 180 -11.28 -5.77 -5.84
N ASN A 181 -11.41 -5.97 -7.15
CA ASN A 181 -10.30 -6.18 -8.07
C ASN A 181 -9.87 -4.90 -8.81
N LEU A 182 -10.38 -3.74 -8.40
CA LEU A 182 -10.01 -2.45 -8.94
C LEU A 182 -9.04 -1.73 -8.02
N GLN A 183 -7.96 -1.23 -8.61
CA GLN A 183 -7.00 -0.37 -7.93
C GLN A 183 -6.85 0.92 -8.73
N THR A 184 -6.59 2.04 -8.07
CA THR A 184 -6.34 3.31 -8.76
C THR A 184 -5.19 3.13 -9.76
N ASP A 185 -5.41 3.49 -11.03
CA ASP A 185 -4.34 3.48 -12.03
C ASP A 185 -3.50 4.73 -11.88
N VAL A 186 -2.55 4.64 -10.94
CA VAL A 186 -1.63 5.71 -10.58
C VAL A 186 -0.89 6.29 -11.79
N VAL A 187 -0.49 5.45 -12.75
CA VAL A 187 0.25 5.88 -13.95
C VAL A 187 -0.64 6.73 -14.85
N MET A 188 -1.87 6.25 -15.13
CA MET A 188 -2.84 7.01 -15.92
C MET A 188 -3.25 8.30 -15.19
N LYS A 189 -3.41 8.26 -13.86
CA LYS A 189 -3.76 9.43 -13.05
C LYS A 189 -2.70 10.53 -13.17
N ALA A 190 -1.43 10.14 -13.04
CA ALA A 190 -0.30 11.05 -13.20
C ALA A 190 -0.23 11.63 -14.62
N TYR A 191 -0.47 10.80 -15.65
CA TYR A 191 -0.48 11.26 -17.04
C TYR A 191 -1.58 12.30 -17.29
N LEU A 192 -2.81 12.05 -16.81
CA LEU A 192 -3.94 12.97 -16.94
C LEU A 192 -3.69 14.31 -16.23
N GLN A 193 -3.02 14.28 -15.07
CA GLN A 193 -2.67 15.50 -14.32
C GLN A 193 -1.58 16.33 -15.01
N ARG A 194 -0.61 15.69 -15.64
CA ARG A 194 0.45 16.36 -16.42
C ARG A 194 -0.03 16.89 -17.77
N ASN A 195 -1.13 16.34 -18.27
CA ASN A 195 -1.74 16.72 -19.54
C ASN A 195 -3.19 17.13 -19.29
N PRO A 196 -3.45 18.30 -18.65
CA PRO A 196 -4.80 18.82 -18.51
C PRO A 196 -5.40 19.18 -19.89
N VAL A 197 -6.73 19.25 -19.95
CA VAL A 197 -7.48 19.67 -21.16
C VAL A 197 -7.55 21.18 -21.25
#